data_AF-A0A2W2KUC4-F1
#
_entry.id   AF-A0A2W2KUC4-F1
#
_cell.length_a   1.000
_cell.length_b   1.000
_cell.length_c   1.000
_cell.angle_alpha   90.00
_cell.angle_beta   90.00
_cell.angle_gamma   90.00
#
_symmetry.space_group_name_H-M   'P 1'
#
loop_
_entity.id
_entity.type
_entity.pdbx_description
1 polymer ?
#
loop_
_entity_poly.entity_id
_entity_poly.type
_entity_poly.pdbx_seq_one_letter_code
_entity_poly.pdbx_strand_id
1 'polypeptide(L)'
;MSEETAVRRAIAALSDSPHSLSEATAALPGTAGLCAWWAAPDVLPSFPGPANSADPGHRLLYVGKATRLRSRITSDHLRQSGSSTLRRTLAGLLMPAEDYRTAWTADRVALVPEDEERLTVWMHKHLALTWTEHPDPSAVRDSLISRLCPPFNVGGAQPGAVRDAVEEARSRYYRSAGPRPAG
;
A
#
# COMPACT_ATOMS: atom_id res chain seq x y z
N MET A 1 28.80 -0.25 -0.26
CA MET A 1 27.87 0.57 -1.06
C MET A 1 27.31 1.65 -0.16
N SER A 2 27.37 2.92 -0.54
CA SER A 2 26.79 4.00 0.29
C SER A 2 25.26 3.90 0.30
N GLU A 3 24.64 4.38 1.37
CA GLU A 3 23.17 4.46 1.49
C GLU A 3 22.54 5.23 0.32
N GLU A 4 23.15 6.35 -0.08
CA GLU A 4 22.70 7.14 -1.24
C GLU A 4 22.67 6.31 -2.54
N THR A 5 23.68 5.47 -2.76
CA THR A 5 23.72 4.58 -3.93
C THR A 5 22.61 3.53 -3.85
N ALA A 6 22.36 2.98 -2.66
CA ALA A 6 21.29 2.02 -2.44
C ALA A 6 19.90 2.64 -2.68
N VAL A 7 19.67 3.85 -2.17
CA VAL A 7 18.43 4.61 -2.39
C VAL A 7 18.21 4.90 -3.87
N ARG A 8 19.22 5.38 -4.60
CA ARG A 8 19.10 5.63 -6.05
C ARG A 8 18.76 4.38 -6.83
N ARG A 9 19.41 3.24 -6.52
CA ARG A 9 19.10 1.95 -7.16
C ARG A 9 17.68 1.51 -6.85
N ALA A 10 17.24 1.66 -5.60
CA ALA A 10 15.87 1.31 -5.21
C ALA A 10 14.83 2.20 -5.91
N ILE A 11 15.08 3.52 -6.05
CA ILE A 11 14.21 4.41 -6.83
C ILE A 11 14.12 3.94 -8.27
N ALA A 12 15.25 3.68 -8.92
CA ALA A 12 15.29 3.24 -10.31
C ALA A 12 14.52 1.93 -10.50
N ALA A 13 14.76 0.93 -9.65
CA ALA A 13 14.07 -0.36 -9.73
C ALA A 13 12.56 -0.25 -9.44
N LEU A 14 12.16 0.53 -8.44
CA LEU A 14 10.74 0.71 -8.12
C LEU A 14 10.02 1.56 -9.17
N SER A 15 10.73 2.43 -9.90
CA SER A 15 10.15 3.28 -10.95
C SER A 15 10.24 2.66 -12.35
N ASP A 16 10.59 1.37 -12.44
CA ASP A 16 10.44 0.57 -13.65
C ASP A 16 8.94 0.30 -13.93
N SER A 17 8.66 -0.36 -15.05
CA SER A 17 7.31 -0.66 -15.54
C SER A 17 6.52 -1.47 -14.50
N PRO A 18 5.40 -0.94 -13.96
CA PRO A 18 4.58 -1.68 -13.01
C PRO A 18 3.95 -2.93 -13.62
N HIS A 19 3.93 -4.01 -12.86
CA HIS A 19 3.28 -5.25 -13.24
C HIS A 19 1.85 -5.30 -12.72
N SER A 20 0.95 -5.96 -13.45
CA SER A 20 -0.34 -6.33 -12.88
C SER A 20 -0.14 -7.22 -11.65
N LEU A 21 -1.11 -7.24 -10.74
CA LEU A 21 -0.97 -8.07 -9.53
C LEU A 21 -0.91 -9.58 -9.86
N SER A 22 -1.55 -10.02 -10.95
CA SER A 22 -1.47 -11.42 -11.39
C SER A 22 -0.05 -11.80 -11.80
N GLU A 23 0.61 -10.97 -12.60
CA GLU A 23 2.00 -11.18 -13.02
C GLU A 23 2.96 -11.07 -11.83
N ALA A 24 2.77 -10.05 -10.99
CA ALA A 24 3.60 -9.81 -9.83
C ALA A 24 3.58 -11.00 -8.85
N THR A 25 2.40 -11.53 -8.52
CA THR A 25 2.29 -12.66 -7.57
C THR A 25 3.02 -13.92 -8.04
N ALA A 26 3.13 -14.15 -9.34
CA ALA A 26 3.93 -15.25 -9.89
C ALA A 26 5.44 -15.01 -9.73
N ALA A 27 5.89 -13.78 -9.91
CA ALA A 27 7.31 -13.41 -9.98
C ALA A 27 7.94 -13.00 -8.63
N LEU A 28 7.16 -12.67 -7.61
CA LEU A 28 7.67 -12.14 -6.34
C LEU A 28 8.69 -13.07 -5.66
N PRO A 29 9.85 -12.56 -5.22
CA PRO A 29 10.86 -13.38 -4.56
C PRO A 29 10.51 -13.64 -3.09
N GLY A 30 11.10 -14.69 -2.52
CA GLY A 30 10.96 -15.06 -1.11
C GLY A 30 11.87 -14.26 -0.16
N THR A 31 12.56 -13.23 -0.66
CA THR A 31 13.62 -12.47 0.03
C THR A 31 13.11 -11.14 0.58
N ALA A 32 13.96 -10.47 1.37
CA ALA A 32 13.69 -9.15 1.89
C ALA A 32 13.75 -8.09 0.78
N GLY A 33 12.96 -7.03 0.92
CA GLY A 33 12.98 -5.94 -0.03
C GLY A 33 11.87 -4.92 0.15
N LEU A 34 11.68 -4.15 -0.92
CA LEU A 34 10.75 -3.04 -1.02
C LEU A 34 9.72 -3.32 -2.11
N CYS A 35 8.54 -2.73 -1.95
CA CYS A 35 7.50 -2.74 -2.96
C CYS A 35 6.89 -1.35 -3.10
N ALA A 36 6.50 -1.00 -4.31
CA ALA A 36 5.76 0.22 -4.61
C ALA A 36 4.43 -0.15 -5.28
N TRP A 37 3.37 0.46 -4.78
CA TRP A 37 2.01 0.26 -5.25
C TRP A 37 1.57 1.45 -6.08
N TRP A 38 1.01 1.14 -7.24
CA TRP A 38 0.70 2.10 -8.27
C TRP A 38 -0.78 1.98 -8.66
N ALA A 39 -1.36 3.07 -9.14
CA ALA A 39 -2.66 3.06 -9.80
C ALA A 39 -2.68 4.08 -10.94
N ALA A 40 -3.62 3.93 -11.87
CA ALA A 40 -3.89 4.97 -12.86
C ALA A 40 -4.47 6.24 -12.18
N PRO A 41 -4.20 7.46 -12.69
CA PRO A 41 -4.62 8.71 -12.09
C PRO A 41 -6.13 8.85 -11.84
N ASP A 42 -6.95 8.21 -12.67
CA ASP A 42 -8.41 8.25 -12.62
C ASP A 42 -9.02 7.33 -11.56
N VAL A 43 -8.28 6.33 -11.08
CA VAL A 43 -8.74 5.40 -10.03
C VAL A 43 -8.90 6.11 -8.69
N LEU A 44 -7.95 6.99 -8.35
CA LEU A 44 -7.89 7.72 -7.08
C LEU A 44 -7.46 9.18 -7.32
N PRO A 45 -8.30 10.01 -7.99
CA PRO A 45 -7.90 11.32 -8.51
C PRO A 45 -7.49 12.33 -7.43
N SER A 46 -8.00 12.18 -6.21
CA SER A 46 -7.66 13.04 -5.07
C SER A 46 -6.27 12.76 -4.47
N PHE A 47 -5.54 11.75 -4.97
CA PHE A 47 -4.26 11.31 -4.41
C PHE A 47 -3.14 11.40 -5.48
N PRO A 48 -2.69 12.61 -5.83
CA PRO A 48 -1.67 12.81 -6.85
C PRO A 48 -0.29 12.42 -6.31
N GLY A 49 0.07 11.14 -6.46
CA GLY A 49 1.43 10.67 -6.23
C GLY A 49 2.40 11.02 -7.37
N PRO A 50 3.72 10.86 -7.18
CA PRO A 50 4.67 10.95 -8.29
C PRO A 50 4.29 10.03 -9.46
N ALA A 51 4.47 10.51 -10.68
CA ALA A 51 4.33 9.67 -11.86
C ALA A 51 5.46 8.64 -11.91
N ASN A 52 5.15 7.42 -12.34
CA ASN A 52 6.19 6.43 -12.64
C ASN A 52 7.00 6.91 -13.87
N SER A 53 8.33 6.74 -13.83
CA SER A 53 9.21 7.21 -14.91
C SER A 53 9.16 6.36 -16.17
N ALA A 54 8.97 5.05 -16.03
CA ALA A 54 8.87 4.12 -17.16
C ALA A 54 7.46 4.08 -17.76
N ASP A 55 6.44 4.31 -16.93
CA ASP A 55 5.04 4.37 -17.35
C ASP A 55 4.28 5.54 -16.68
N PRO A 56 4.29 6.74 -17.29
CA PRO A 56 3.59 7.91 -16.77
C PRO A 56 2.07 7.75 -16.63
N GLY A 57 1.48 6.64 -17.09
CA GLY A 57 0.08 6.26 -16.84
C GLY A 57 -0.18 5.81 -15.40
N HIS A 58 0.86 5.67 -14.57
CA HIS A 58 0.76 5.22 -13.19
C HIS A 58 1.23 6.28 -12.18
N ARG A 59 0.59 6.32 -11.01
CA ARG A 59 0.90 7.21 -9.88
C ARG A 59 1.25 6.39 -8.65
N LEU A 60 2.35 6.75 -7.99
CA LEU A 60 2.81 6.07 -6.78
C LEU A 60 1.86 6.36 -5.62
N LEU A 61 1.28 5.33 -5.02
CA LEU A 61 0.38 5.47 -3.88
C LEU A 61 1.07 5.17 -2.55
N TYR A 62 1.84 4.08 -2.52
CA TYR A 62 2.39 3.53 -1.28
C TYR A 62 3.71 2.80 -1.51
N VAL A 63 4.65 2.98 -0.59
CA VAL A 63 5.89 2.20 -0.51
C VAL A 63 5.88 1.37 0.78
N GLY A 64 6.06 0.07 0.63
CA GLY A 64 6.15 -0.91 1.71
C GLY A 64 7.50 -1.60 1.76
N LYS A 65 7.83 -2.15 2.93
CA LYS A 65 8.98 -3.06 3.12
C LYS A 65 8.52 -4.43 3.57
N ALA A 66 9.31 -5.45 3.25
CA ALA A 66 9.08 -6.82 3.67
C ALA A 66 10.41 -7.51 4.02
N THR A 67 10.39 -8.40 5.00
CA THR A 67 11.47 -9.38 5.21
C THR A 67 11.33 -10.58 4.27
N ARG A 68 10.12 -10.81 3.75
CA ARG A 68 9.80 -11.78 2.69
C ARG A 68 8.74 -11.18 1.76
N LEU A 69 9.16 -10.71 0.59
CA LEU A 69 8.31 -10.00 -0.36
C LEU A 69 7.07 -10.82 -0.75
N ARG A 70 7.26 -12.06 -1.23
CA ARG A 70 6.16 -12.94 -1.61
C ARG A 70 5.10 -13.06 -0.52
N SER A 71 5.48 -13.51 0.68
CA SER A 71 4.54 -13.68 1.79
C SER A 71 3.86 -12.38 2.20
N ARG A 72 4.60 -11.27 2.25
CA ARG A 72 4.02 -9.97 2.63
C ARG A 72 2.95 -9.51 1.65
N ILE A 73 3.17 -9.69 0.36
CA ILE A 73 2.20 -9.26 -0.65
C ILE A 73 1.02 -10.23 -0.72
N THR A 74 1.28 -11.53 -0.89
CA THR A 74 0.23 -12.51 -1.16
C THR A 74 -0.62 -12.83 0.08
N SER A 75 0.00 -12.89 1.25
CA SER A 75 -0.67 -13.32 2.48
C SER A 75 -1.18 -12.15 3.34
N ASP A 76 -0.57 -10.97 3.23
CA ASP A 76 -1.05 -9.76 3.94
C ASP A 76 -1.77 -8.80 2.99
N HIS A 77 -1.05 -8.14 2.09
CA HIS A 77 -1.60 -7.03 1.29
C HIS A 77 -2.72 -7.45 0.33
N LEU A 78 -2.78 -8.71 -0.07
CA LEU A 78 -3.84 -9.27 -0.93
C LEU A 78 -4.84 -10.15 -0.20
N ARG A 79 -4.85 -10.14 1.14
CA ARG A 79 -5.78 -11.00 1.91
C ARG A 79 -6.29 -10.40 3.21
N GLN A 80 -5.47 -9.68 3.97
CA GLN A 80 -5.77 -9.32 5.36
C GLN A 80 -5.53 -7.83 5.63
N SER A 81 -6.61 -7.09 5.79
CA SER A 81 -6.58 -5.67 6.17
C SER A 81 -6.03 -5.44 7.58
N GLY A 82 -6.24 -6.37 8.51
CA GLY A 82 -5.74 -6.29 9.89
C GLY A 82 -4.21 -6.13 9.99
N SER A 83 -3.43 -6.65 9.04
CA SER A 83 -1.97 -6.53 8.99
C SER A 83 -1.47 -5.56 7.90
N SER A 84 -2.37 -4.93 7.14
CA SER A 84 -2.06 -4.17 5.94
C SER A 84 -2.51 -2.72 6.04
N THR A 85 -1.57 -1.80 6.28
CA THR A 85 -1.83 -0.35 6.25
C THR A 85 -2.38 0.13 4.90
N LEU A 86 -1.90 -0.46 3.80
CA LEU A 86 -2.42 -0.18 2.47
C LEU A 86 -3.91 -0.52 2.38
N ARG A 87 -4.30 -1.76 2.73
CA ARG A 87 -5.69 -2.20 2.67
C ARG A 87 -6.60 -1.37 3.57
N ARG A 88 -6.17 -1.04 4.79
CA ARG A 88 -6.96 -0.18 5.69
C ARG A 88 -7.22 1.21 5.09
N THR A 89 -6.20 1.77 4.43
CA THR A 89 -6.32 3.06 3.77
C THR A 89 -7.29 2.97 2.60
N LEU A 90 -7.12 1.98 1.71
CA LEU A 90 -8.00 1.76 0.56
C LEU A 90 -9.45 1.48 0.97
N ALA A 91 -9.66 0.57 1.92
CA ALA A 91 -10.98 0.25 2.46
C ALA A 91 -11.66 1.50 3.00
N GLY A 92 -10.96 2.29 3.82
CA GLY A 92 -11.49 3.53 4.38
C GLY A 92 -11.85 4.59 3.31
N LEU A 93 -11.05 4.70 2.26
CA LEU A 93 -11.30 5.61 1.14
C LEU A 93 -12.53 5.20 0.32
N LEU A 94 -12.67 3.90 0.08
CA LEU A 94 -13.73 3.33 -0.76
C LEU A 94 -15.03 3.08 0.00
N MET A 95 -15.00 3.05 1.33
CA MET A 95 -16.15 2.75 2.18
C MET A 95 -17.43 3.56 1.85
N PRO A 96 -17.37 4.87 1.53
CA PRO A 96 -18.58 5.63 1.16
C PRO A 96 -19.25 5.18 -0.14
N ALA A 97 -18.54 4.46 -1.02
CA ALA A 97 -19.05 3.97 -2.30
C ALA A 97 -19.29 2.46 -2.30
N GLU A 98 -18.52 1.71 -1.52
CA GLU A 98 -18.53 0.24 -1.52
C GLU A 98 -19.20 -0.37 -0.29
N ASP A 99 -19.57 0.43 0.72
CA ASP A 99 -20.20 -0.04 1.96
C ASP A 99 -19.42 -1.16 2.67
N TYR A 100 -18.08 -1.07 2.65
CA TYR A 100 -17.23 -2.05 3.34
C TYR A 100 -17.50 -2.07 4.84
N ARG A 101 -17.53 -3.28 5.42
CA ARG A 101 -17.76 -3.51 6.84
C ARG A 101 -16.51 -4.05 7.52
N THR A 102 -16.32 -3.64 8.76
CA THR A 102 -15.20 -4.07 9.60
C THR A 102 -15.71 -4.67 10.89
N ALA A 103 -14.96 -5.59 11.46
CA ALA A 103 -15.19 -6.17 12.78
C ALA A 103 -13.90 -6.26 13.57
N TRP A 104 -14.04 -6.39 14.89
CA TRP A 104 -12.94 -6.79 15.76
C TRP A 104 -12.64 -8.27 15.57
N THR A 105 -11.37 -8.60 15.32
CA THR A 105 -10.81 -9.91 15.62
C THR A 105 -10.39 -9.96 17.10
N ALA A 106 -9.74 -11.04 17.53
CA ALA A 106 -9.18 -11.16 18.87
C ALA A 106 -8.31 -9.94 19.28
N ASP A 107 -7.53 -9.38 18.35
CA ASP A 107 -6.52 -8.36 18.65
C ASP A 107 -6.55 -7.11 17.77
N ARG A 108 -7.31 -7.08 16.67
CA ARG A 108 -7.28 -5.97 15.71
C ARG A 108 -8.60 -5.77 14.98
N VAL A 109 -8.77 -4.59 14.37
CA VAL A 109 -9.86 -4.34 13.42
C VAL A 109 -9.47 -4.85 12.03
N ALA A 110 -10.34 -5.68 11.45
CA ALA A 110 -10.23 -6.21 10.09
C ALA A 110 -11.54 -5.98 9.32
N LEU A 111 -11.49 -5.97 7.99
CA LEU A 111 -12.68 -6.18 7.17
C LEU A 111 -13.30 -7.54 7.48
N VAL A 112 -14.62 -7.63 7.35
CA VAL A 112 -15.30 -8.94 7.36
C VAL A 112 -14.86 -9.77 6.14
N PRO A 113 -14.90 -11.11 6.21
CA PRO A 113 -14.34 -11.98 5.16
C PRO A 113 -14.80 -11.65 3.74
N GLU A 114 -16.09 -11.35 3.57
CA GLU A 114 -16.66 -11.02 2.25
C GLU A 114 -16.07 -9.71 1.69
N ASP A 115 -15.85 -8.72 2.55
CA ASP A 115 -15.32 -7.42 2.15
C ASP A 115 -13.79 -7.46 1.95
N GLU A 116 -13.07 -8.39 2.60
CA GLU A 116 -11.68 -8.68 2.25
C GLU A 116 -11.57 -9.19 0.80
N GLU A 117 -12.45 -10.11 0.40
CA GLU A 117 -12.45 -10.64 -0.98
C GLU A 117 -12.79 -9.54 -1.99
N ARG A 118 -13.85 -8.76 -1.73
CA ARG A 118 -14.24 -7.62 -2.58
C ARG A 118 -13.09 -6.62 -2.75
N LEU A 119 -12.42 -6.24 -1.65
CA LEU A 119 -11.27 -5.35 -1.72
C LEU A 119 -10.12 -5.98 -2.52
N THR A 120 -9.86 -7.28 -2.37
CA THR A 120 -8.83 -7.97 -3.16
C THR A 120 -9.15 -7.95 -4.66
N VAL A 121 -10.41 -8.18 -5.05
CA VAL A 121 -10.86 -8.06 -6.45
C VAL A 121 -10.65 -6.63 -6.95
N TRP A 122 -11.03 -5.62 -6.17
CA TRP A 122 -10.80 -4.22 -6.50
C TRP A 122 -9.30 -3.93 -6.69
N MET A 123 -8.45 -4.41 -5.80
CA MET A 123 -6.99 -4.23 -5.89
C MET A 123 -6.42 -4.88 -7.15
N HIS A 124 -6.84 -6.09 -7.50
CA HIS A 124 -6.41 -6.76 -8.73
C HIS A 124 -6.81 -6.01 -10.01
N LYS A 125 -7.97 -5.34 -9.99
CA LYS A 125 -8.47 -4.57 -11.13
C LYS A 125 -7.74 -3.24 -11.30
N HIS A 126 -7.33 -2.61 -10.20
CA HIS A 126 -6.96 -1.19 -10.20
C HIS A 126 -5.51 -0.89 -9.84
N LEU A 127 -4.79 -1.85 -9.24
CA LEU A 127 -3.43 -1.63 -8.77
C LEU A 127 -2.40 -2.39 -9.59
N ALA A 128 -1.21 -1.81 -9.64
CA ALA A 128 -0.01 -2.42 -10.18
C ALA A 128 1.12 -2.38 -9.13
N LEU A 129 2.14 -3.22 -9.32
CA LEU A 129 3.21 -3.43 -8.36
C LEU A 129 4.58 -3.41 -9.04
N THR A 130 5.52 -2.73 -8.41
CA THR A 130 6.96 -2.96 -8.62
C THR A 130 7.60 -3.41 -7.31
N TRP A 131 8.73 -4.11 -7.39
CA TRP A 131 9.48 -4.55 -6.23
C TRP A 131 10.98 -4.53 -6.50
N THR A 132 11.76 -4.48 -5.44
CA THR A 132 13.21 -4.70 -5.49
C THR A 132 13.66 -5.43 -4.25
N GLU A 133 14.58 -6.38 -4.42
CA GLU A 133 15.23 -7.06 -3.30
C GLU A 133 16.19 -6.10 -2.60
N HIS A 134 16.22 -6.14 -1.27
CA HIS A 134 17.19 -5.39 -0.47
C HIS A 134 17.33 -6.07 0.90
N PRO A 135 18.55 -6.41 1.35
CA PRO A 135 18.75 -7.18 2.59
C PRO A 135 18.35 -6.41 3.85
N ASP A 136 18.54 -5.09 3.88
CA ASP A 136 18.03 -4.20 4.93
C ASP A 136 17.15 -3.09 4.35
N PRO A 137 15.86 -3.37 4.08
CA PRO A 137 14.99 -2.42 3.39
C PRO A 137 14.54 -1.25 4.28
N SER A 138 14.84 -1.24 5.59
CA SER A 138 14.25 -0.26 6.51
C SER A 138 14.79 1.15 6.27
N ALA A 139 16.12 1.33 6.32
CA ALA A 139 16.75 2.64 6.10
C ALA A 139 16.45 3.20 4.70
N VAL A 140 16.54 2.33 3.69
CA VAL A 140 16.25 2.70 2.30
C VAL A 140 14.79 3.14 2.12
N ARG A 141 13.84 2.44 2.74
CA ARG A 141 12.40 2.82 2.69
C ARG A 141 12.16 4.22 3.23
N ASP A 142 12.75 4.55 4.36
CA ASP A 142 12.46 5.83 5.03
C ASP A 142 13.01 6.99 4.19
N SER A 143 14.21 6.82 3.61
CA SER A 143 14.76 7.72 2.59
C SER A 143 13.90 7.83 1.34
N LEU A 144 13.32 6.72 0.83
CA LEU A 144 12.40 6.73 -0.31
C LEU A 144 11.13 7.51 -0.01
N ILE A 145 10.50 7.26 1.13
CA ILE A 145 9.26 7.93 1.54
C ILE A 145 9.49 9.44 1.66
N SER A 146 10.61 9.86 2.26
CA SER A 146 10.95 11.28 2.41
C SER A 146 11.15 11.99 1.06
N ARG A 147 11.72 11.29 0.06
CA ARG A 147 11.97 11.88 -1.28
C ARG A 147 10.75 11.86 -2.19
N LEU A 148 10.00 10.77 -2.17
CA LEU A 148 8.91 10.51 -3.09
C LEU A 148 7.55 10.97 -2.54
N CYS A 149 7.45 11.21 -1.24
CA CYS A 149 6.21 11.61 -0.55
C CYS A 149 4.96 10.82 -1.00
N PRO A 150 4.95 9.47 -1.01
CA PRO A 150 3.78 8.72 -1.45
C PRO A 150 2.56 9.06 -0.57
N PRO A 151 1.37 9.32 -1.15
CA PRO A 151 0.24 9.86 -0.42
C PRO A 151 -0.20 8.97 0.75
N PHE A 152 -0.08 7.64 0.63
CA PHE A 152 -0.53 6.72 1.68
C PHE A 152 0.52 6.48 2.78
N ASN A 153 1.75 6.96 2.61
CA ASN A 153 2.80 6.91 3.63
C ASN A 153 2.75 8.15 4.53
N VAL A 154 1.68 8.28 5.33
CA VAL A 154 1.41 9.44 6.23
C VAL A 154 2.63 9.93 7.00
N GLY A 155 3.47 9.02 7.51
CA GLY A 155 4.67 9.39 8.30
C GLY A 155 5.72 10.20 7.54
N GLY A 156 5.67 10.25 6.21
CA GLY A 156 6.50 11.16 5.40
C GLY A 156 5.70 11.94 4.36
N ALA A 157 4.38 12.00 4.50
CA ALA A 157 3.55 12.89 3.70
C ALA A 157 3.58 14.30 4.31
N GLN A 158 3.63 15.32 3.45
CA GLN A 158 3.53 16.71 3.89
C GLN A 158 2.16 16.99 4.52
N PRO A 159 2.07 17.87 5.53
CA PRO A 159 0.78 18.33 6.04
C PRO A 159 -0.11 18.91 4.93
N GLY A 160 -1.42 18.68 5.00
CA GLY A 160 -2.40 19.21 4.06
C GLY A 160 -3.47 18.20 3.66
N ALA A 161 -4.36 18.62 2.76
CA ALA A 161 -5.61 17.92 2.43
C ALA A 161 -5.43 16.44 2.05
N VAL A 162 -4.35 16.08 1.34
CA VAL A 162 -4.08 14.68 0.96
C VAL A 162 -3.82 13.82 2.19
N ARG A 163 -2.98 14.32 3.10
CA ARG A 163 -2.66 13.61 4.35
C ARG A 163 -3.91 13.51 5.23
N ASP A 164 -4.66 14.59 5.37
CA ASP A 164 -5.89 14.63 6.18
C ASP A 164 -6.93 13.65 5.65
N ALA A 165 -7.06 13.54 4.32
CA ALA A 165 -7.97 12.57 3.69
C ALA A 165 -7.54 11.12 3.96
N VAL A 166 -6.25 10.81 3.96
CA VAL A 166 -5.74 9.47 4.31
C VAL A 166 -5.95 9.15 5.78
N GLU A 167 -5.72 10.12 6.66
CA GLU A 167 -5.96 9.97 8.10
C GLU A 167 -7.45 9.76 8.40
N GLU A 168 -8.34 10.54 7.79
CA GLU A 168 -9.80 10.34 7.96
C GLU A 168 -10.26 9.02 7.35
N ALA A 169 -9.71 8.57 6.22
CA ALA A 169 -10.00 7.25 5.67
C ALA A 169 -9.66 6.15 6.68
N ARG A 170 -8.49 6.21 7.32
CA ARG A 170 -8.10 5.25 8.36
C ARG A 170 -9.00 5.37 9.58
N SER A 171 -9.34 6.59 9.99
CA SER A 171 -10.25 6.85 11.10
C SER A 171 -11.62 6.21 10.85
N ARG A 172 -12.18 6.39 9.65
CA ARG A 172 -13.43 5.76 9.19
C ARG A 172 -13.35 4.23 9.27
N TYR A 173 -12.27 3.65 8.74
CA TYR A 173 -12.04 2.20 8.81
C TYR A 173 -12.06 1.65 10.24
N TYR A 174 -11.45 2.36 11.21
CA TYR A 174 -11.48 1.90 12.61
C TYR A 174 -12.84 2.15 13.27
N ARG A 175 -13.47 3.28 12.97
CA ARG A 175 -14.77 3.69 13.53
C ARG A 175 -15.89 2.73 13.10
N SER A 176 -15.84 2.19 11.88
CA SER A 176 -16.85 1.25 11.38
C SER A 176 -16.91 -0.07 12.15
N ALA A 177 -15.88 -0.43 12.91
CA ALA A 177 -15.88 -1.64 13.74
C ALA A 177 -16.62 -1.46 15.06
N GLY A 178 -16.98 -0.22 15.42
CA GLY A 178 -17.57 0.10 16.71
C GLY A 178 -16.62 -0.15 17.89
N PRO A 179 -17.13 -0.09 19.12
CA PRO A 179 -16.34 -0.32 20.32
C PRO A 179 -15.78 -1.75 20.36
N ARG A 180 -14.59 -1.91 20.96
CA ARG A 180 -14.01 -3.24 21.17
C ARG A 180 -14.94 -4.07 22.08
N PRO A 181 -15.31 -5.31 21.71
CA PRO A 181 -16.06 -6.20 22.58
C PRO A 181 -15.33 -6.38 23.92
N ALA A 182 -16.08 -6.40 25.02
CA ALA A 182 -15.55 -6.84 26.30
C ALA A 182 -15.20 -8.34 26.18
N GLY A 183 -13.97 -8.70 26.54
CA GLY A 183 -13.48 -10.08 26.52
C GLY A 183 -14.06 -10.93 27.65
#